data_AF-A0A7L4MCY3-F1
#
_entry.id   AF-A0A7L4MCY3-F1
#
_cell.length_a   1.000
_cell.length_b   1.000
_cell.length_c   1.000
_cell.angle_alpha   90.00
_cell.angle_beta   90.00
_cell.angle_gamma   90.00
#
_symmetry.space_group_name_H-M   'P 1'
#
loop_
_entity.id
_entity.type
_entity.pdbx_description
1 polymer ?
#
loop_
_entity_poly.entity_id
_entity_poly.type
_entity_poly.pdbx_seq_one_letter_code
_entity_poly.pdbx_strand_id
1 'polypeptide(L)'
;MKATPLSNCERRFILRAIEEKKRLDGRQCYDYRNVRISFGADYGCCIVELGKTRVLAQVSCELVPPKPNRPTEGILFFNLELSPMAAPGFEPGRQTDLLVKLNRLIERCLRNSKCIDTESLCVVAGEKVWQIRLDLHVLNHDGNIIDAASIAGIVALCHFRRPDVSVQGEEVTVYTPEERDPVPLSIHHMPICVSFAFFQQGTYLLVDPSEREERVMDGVLVIAMNKHREICTMQSSGGIMLIKDQVLRCSKITAVKVAEITELIQKALENNQKVRKEGGKFGFAESIPNQKITAFKMESAAVDTNDVEEQAEEIITKADPPSEVFAKPILHTPGTAQIGEGIENSWGELEESDREEAAEEEDESEVTTLECQKMETEDTSTVKETTKDEPIVLSDSEEEEVVILEPQELPKQTRAQTNSKQENTSKKAFNKRRKKKRAAH
;
A
#
# COMPACT_ATOMS: atom_id res chain seq x y z
N MET A 1 -7.60 -15.27 -4.80
CA MET A 1 -6.60 -16.28 -4.37
C MET A 1 -6.70 -16.42 -2.85
N LYS A 2 -6.27 -17.53 -2.24
CA LYS A 2 -6.49 -17.76 -0.79
C LYS A 2 -5.23 -17.45 0.02
N ALA A 3 -5.40 -16.85 1.20
CA ALA A 3 -4.30 -16.63 2.13
C ALA A 3 -3.67 -17.98 2.54
N THR A 4 -2.34 -18.02 2.59
CA THR A 4 -1.59 -19.18 3.06
C THR A 4 -1.93 -19.48 4.53
N PRO A 5 -2.36 -20.70 4.88
CA PRO A 5 -2.64 -21.05 6.27
C PRO A 5 -1.35 -21.07 7.11
N LEU A 6 -1.47 -20.72 8.39
CA LEU A 6 -0.35 -20.76 9.34
C LEU A 6 -0.23 -22.16 9.96
N SER A 7 0.98 -22.73 9.98
CA SER A 7 1.23 -24.02 10.63
C SER A 7 1.11 -23.93 12.15
N ASN A 8 0.57 -24.98 12.77
CA ASN A 8 0.50 -25.10 14.23
C ASN A 8 1.89 -25.09 14.89
N CYS A 9 2.90 -25.66 14.20
CA CYS A 9 4.28 -25.66 14.68
C CYS A 9 4.81 -24.22 14.73
N GLU A 10 4.62 -23.46 13.65
CA GLU A 10 5.06 -22.07 13.55
C GLU A 10 4.37 -21.17 14.58
N ARG A 11 3.04 -21.30 14.74
CA ARG A 11 2.30 -20.57 15.77
C ARG A 11 2.86 -20.82 17.17
N ARG A 12 3.07 -22.09 17.55
CA ARG A 12 3.62 -22.45 18.87
C ARG A 12 5.05 -21.96 19.05
N PHE A 13 5.86 -22.02 18.00
CA PHE A 13 7.24 -21.53 18.02
C PHE A 13 7.30 -20.02 18.25
N ILE A 14 6.48 -19.24 17.54
CA ILE A 14 6.40 -17.78 17.71
C ILE A 14 5.98 -17.42 19.14
N LEU A 15 4.96 -18.09 19.68
CA LEU A 15 4.52 -17.84 21.06
C LEU A 15 5.63 -18.12 22.09
N ARG A 16 6.35 -19.25 21.95
CA ARG A 16 7.49 -19.56 22.83
C ARG A 16 8.63 -18.55 22.70
N ALA A 17 8.93 -18.09 21.48
CA ALA A 17 9.94 -17.06 21.27
C ALA A 17 9.56 -15.74 21.96
N ILE A 18 8.28 -15.36 21.91
CA ILE A 18 7.75 -14.17 22.60
C ILE A 18 7.83 -14.33 24.12
N GLU A 19 7.59 -15.52 24.66
CA GLU A 19 7.78 -15.82 26.10
C GLU A 19 9.22 -15.56 26.55
N GLU A 20 10.19 -15.92 25.70
CA GLU A 20 11.62 -15.63 25.88
C GLU A 20 12.02 -14.18 25.53
N LYS A 21 11.08 -13.35 25.10
CA LYS A 21 11.30 -11.97 24.62
C LYS A 21 12.27 -11.87 23.44
N LYS A 22 12.25 -12.87 22.56
CA LYS A 22 13.03 -12.90 21.32
C LYS A 22 12.10 -12.79 20.12
N ARG A 23 12.50 -12.00 19.12
CA ARG A 23 11.78 -11.86 17.84
C ARG A 23 12.48 -12.66 16.75
N LEU A 24 11.71 -13.04 15.73
CA LEU A 24 12.22 -13.77 14.56
C LEU A 24 13.31 -12.98 13.81
N ASP A 25 13.15 -11.66 13.74
CA ASP A 25 14.08 -10.76 13.04
C ASP A 25 15.32 -10.38 13.87
N GLY A 26 15.42 -10.84 15.13
CA GLY A 26 16.49 -10.45 16.06
C GLY A 26 16.35 -9.05 16.68
N ARG A 27 15.28 -8.31 16.37
CA ARG A 27 14.97 -6.99 16.95
C ARG A 27 14.50 -7.10 18.41
N GLN A 28 14.61 -6.00 19.17
CA GLN A 28 14.02 -5.92 20.50
C GLN A 28 12.49 -5.70 20.45
N CYS A 29 11.79 -5.90 21.57
CA CYS A 29 10.32 -5.83 21.64
C CYS A 29 9.75 -4.44 21.29
N TYR A 30 10.53 -3.37 21.48
CA TYR A 30 10.07 -1.98 21.30
C TYR A 30 10.66 -1.30 20.06
N ASP A 31 11.38 -2.04 19.23
CA ASP A 31 12.08 -1.49 18.07
C ASP A 31 11.26 -1.61 16.78
N TYR A 32 11.26 -0.52 16.03
CA TYR A 32 10.70 -0.46 14.68
C TYR A 32 11.61 -1.11 13.65
N ARG A 33 11.02 -1.53 12.53
CA ARG A 33 11.79 -1.80 11.30
C ARG A 33 12.42 -0.51 10.77
N ASN A 34 13.41 -0.67 9.90
CA ASN A 34 13.98 0.46 9.19
C ASN A 34 12.90 1.15 8.34
N VAL A 35 12.66 2.43 8.61
CA VAL A 35 11.76 3.27 7.82
C VAL A 35 12.59 3.93 6.72
N ARG A 36 12.19 3.73 5.46
CA ARG A 36 12.75 4.45 4.31
C ARG A 36 11.64 5.25 3.65
N ILE A 37 11.94 6.50 3.36
CA ILE A 37 11.02 7.41 2.68
C ILE A 37 11.63 7.78 1.35
N SER A 38 10.94 7.46 0.27
CA SER A 38 11.28 7.86 -1.09
C SER A 38 10.24 8.83 -1.62
N PHE A 39 10.69 9.87 -2.31
CA PHE A 39 9.80 10.85 -2.94
C PHE A 39 9.70 10.58 -4.45
N GLY A 40 8.51 10.79 -4.99
CA GLY A 40 8.28 10.73 -6.43
C GLY A 40 8.81 11.97 -7.16
N ALA A 41 8.63 11.99 -8.48
CA ALA A 41 8.95 13.16 -9.29
C ALA A 41 8.02 14.33 -8.94
N ASP A 42 6.73 14.04 -8.88
CA ASP A 42 5.67 15.01 -8.59
C ASP A 42 5.58 15.35 -7.10
N TYR A 43 5.14 16.56 -6.80
CA TYR A 43 4.83 16.98 -5.44
C TYR A 43 3.62 16.20 -4.90
N GLY A 44 3.71 15.73 -3.67
CA GLY A 44 2.67 14.91 -3.03
C GLY A 44 2.75 13.40 -3.32
N CYS A 45 3.70 12.94 -4.13
CA CYS A 45 3.96 11.52 -4.32
C CYS A 45 5.05 11.02 -3.35
N CYS A 46 4.78 9.96 -2.58
CA CYS A 46 5.81 9.31 -1.76
C CYS A 46 5.58 7.81 -1.61
N ILE A 47 6.68 7.07 -1.43
CA ILE A 47 6.68 5.65 -1.06
C ILE A 47 7.37 5.53 0.29
N VAL A 48 6.67 4.93 1.24
CA VAL A 48 7.21 4.60 2.55
C VAL A 48 7.41 3.10 2.63
N GLU A 49 8.64 2.69 2.92
CA GLU A 49 8.99 1.32 3.22
C GLU A 49 9.21 1.18 4.73
N LEU A 50 8.46 0.29 5.37
CA LEU A 50 8.67 -0.14 6.74
C LEU A 50 9.16 -1.59 6.72
N GLY A 51 10.48 -1.76 6.61
CA GLY A 51 11.07 -3.06 6.26
C GLY A 51 10.61 -3.53 4.90
N LYS A 52 9.76 -4.56 4.85
CA LYS A 52 9.18 -5.07 3.60
C LYS A 52 7.79 -4.50 3.29
N THR A 53 7.09 -3.94 4.28
CA THR A 53 5.79 -3.31 4.06
C THR A 53 5.98 -2.03 3.26
N ARG A 54 5.23 -1.86 2.17
CA ARG A 54 5.36 -0.72 1.25
C ARG A 54 4.01 -0.07 1.04
N VAL A 55 3.96 1.24 1.24
CA VAL A 55 2.76 2.06 1.01
C VAL A 55 3.13 3.22 0.10
N LEU A 56 2.39 3.37 -1.00
CA LEU A 56 2.41 4.53 -1.87
C LEU A 56 1.34 5.52 -1.39
N ALA A 57 1.69 6.78 -1.31
CA ALA A 57 0.75 7.85 -1.03
C ALA A 57 0.80 8.89 -2.16
N GLN A 58 -0.38 9.31 -2.59
CA GLN A 58 -0.56 10.36 -3.58
C GLN A 58 -1.54 11.40 -3.05
N VAL A 59 -1.20 12.66 -3.23
CA VAL A 59 -2.09 13.79 -2.93
C VAL A 59 -2.55 14.44 -4.23
N SER A 60 -3.86 14.65 -4.36
CA SER A 60 -4.46 15.43 -5.44
C SER A 60 -5.29 16.57 -4.86
N CYS A 61 -5.50 17.62 -5.67
CA CYS A 61 -6.19 18.84 -5.25
C CYS A 61 -7.10 19.34 -6.37
N GLU A 62 -8.35 19.65 -6.02
CA GLU A 62 -9.39 20.10 -6.95
C GLU A 62 -10.17 21.28 -6.35
N LEU A 63 -10.75 22.13 -7.21
CA LEU A 63 -11.63 23.23 -6.79
C LEU A 63 -13.09 22.78 -6.82
N VAL A 64 -13.72 22.68 -5.66
CA VAL A 64 -15.07 22.15 -5.50
C VAL A 64 -15.91 23.11 -4.64
N PRO A 65 -17.23 23.22 -4.86
CA PRO A 65 -18.08 23.97 -3.94
C PRO A 65 -18.07 23.36 -2.53
N PRO A 66 -18.00 24.20 -1.48
CA PRO A 66 -17.98 23.72 -0.10
C PRO A 66 -19.31 23.07 0.30
N LYS A 67 -19.29 22.31 1.39
CA LYS A 67 -20.52 21.79 1.98
C LYS A 67 -21.34 22.95 2.58
N PRO A 68 -22.68 22.94 2.45
CA PRO A 68 -23.53 24.04 2.92
C PRO A 68 -23.45 24.25 4.44
N ASN A 69 -23.14 23.19 5.21
CA ASN A 69 -23.00 23.28 6.65
C ASN A 69 -21.78 24.11 7.09
N ARG A 70 -20.72 24.15 6.26
CA ARG A 70 -19.46 24.84 6.56
C ARG A 70 -18.86 25.43 5.29
N PRO A 71 -19.29 26.64 4.89
CA PRO A 71 -18.90 27.28 3.64
C PRO A 71 -17.48 27.87 3.63
N THR A 72 -16.84 27.97 4.81
CA THR A 72 -15.52 28.62 4.99
C THR A 72 -14.37 27.63 5.16
N GLU A 73 -14.62 26.32 5.06
CA GLU A 73 -13.58 25.30 5.19
C GLU A 73 -13.44 24.48 3.91
N GLY A 74 -12.21 24.10 3.58
CA GLY A 74 -11.89 23.13 2.54
C GLY A 74 -12.27 21.71 2.93
N ILE A 75 -12.32 20.84 1.93
CA ILE A 75 -12.73 19.44 2.10
C ILE A 75 -11.48 18.56 2.04
N LEU A 76 -11.37 17.63 2.97
CA LEU A 76 -10.29 16.64 3.00
C LEU A 76 -10.87 15.23 2.86
N PHE A 77 -10.49 14.54 1.79
CA PHE A 77 -10.89 13.18 1.49
C PHE A 77 -9.71 12.23 1.68
N PHE A 78 -9.96 11.10 2.34
CA PHE A 78 -8.95 10.06 2.56
C PHE A 78 -9.47 8.76 2.00
N ASN A 79 -8.60 8.04 1.31
CA ASN A 79 -8.90 6.74 0.76
C ASN A 79 -7.66 5.86 0.88
N LEU A 80 -7.76 4.80 1.66
CA LEU A 80 -6.81 3.70 1.66
C LEU A 80 -7.40 2.56 0.84
N GLU A 81 -6.61 2.09 -0.12
CA GLU A 81 -6.90 0.94 -0.95
C GLU A 81 -5.89 -0.17 -0.69
N LEU A 82 -6.38 -1.39 -0.55
CA LEU A 82 -5.56 -2.59 -0.46
C LEU A 82 -5.40 -3.17 -1.87
N SER A 83 -4.21 -3.04 -2.44
CA SER A 83 -3.92 -3.64 -3.73
C SER A 83 -3.91 -5.17 -3.61
N PRO A 84 -4.43 -5.92 -4.61
CA PRO A 84 -4.25 -7.38 -4.67
C PRO A 84 -2.77 -7.80 -4.75
N MET A 85 -1.88 -6.87 -5.13
CA MET A 85 -0.43 -7.09 -5.09
C MET A 85 0.11 -7.23 -3.66
N ALA A 86 -0.57 -6.63 -2.66
CA ALA A 86 -0.04 -6.57 -1.31
C ALA A 86 -0.15 -7.91 -0.57
N ALA A 87 -1.25 -8.63 -0.77
CA ALA A 87 -1.42 -9.98 -0.26
C ALA A 87 -2.39 -10.76 -1.15
N PRO A 88 -2.18 -12.07 -1.36
CA PRO A 88 -3.05 -12.89 -2.21
C PRO A 88 -4.48 -13.01 -1.67
N GLY A 89 -4.70 -12.69 -0.38
CA GLY A 89 -6.03 -12.65 0.24
C GLY A 89 -6.80 -11.36 0.02
N PHE A 90 -6.21 -10.34 -0.63
CA PHE A 90 -6.91 -9.11 -0.97
C PHE A 90 -7.49 -9.23 -2.38
N GLU A 91 -8.81 -9.22 -2.47
CA GLU A 91 -9.53 -9.24 -3.74
C GLU A 91 -10.10 -7.84 -4.01
N PRO A 92 -9.90 -7.28 -5.23
CA PRO A 92 -10.38 -5.95 -5.56
C PRO A 92 -11.91 -5.91 -5.49
N GLY A 93 -12.45 -4.82 -4.94
CA GLY A 93 -13.90 -4.61 -4.79
C GLY A 93 -14.53 -5.26 -3.55
N ARG A 94 -13.84 -6.19 -2.88
CA ARG A 94 -14.31 -6.72 -1.59
C ARG A 94 -13.89 -5.80 -0.46
N GLN A 95 -14.84 -5.05 0.11
CA GLN A 95 -14.60 -4.30 1.34
C GLN A 95 -14.39 -5.27 2.51
N THR A 96 -13.12 -5.54 2.81
CA THR A 96 -12.72 -6.38 3.94
C THR A 96 -12.88 -5.59 5.25
N ASP A 97 -13.22 -6.25 6.36
CA ASP A 97 -13.32 -5.60 7.68
C ASP A 97 -12.04 -4.83 8.04
N LEU A 98 -10.89 -5.36 7.62
CA LEU A 98 -9.59 -4.71 7.73
C LEU A 98 -9.60 -3.33 7.03
N LEU A 99 -10.06 -3.26 5.78
CA LEU A 99 -10.10 -2.02 5.00
C LEU A 99 -10.94 -0.95 5.69
N VAL A 100 -12.15 -1.31 6.13
CA VAL A 100 -13.07 -0.39 6.80
C VAL A 100 -12.46 0.12 8.11
N LYS A 101 -11.84 -0.77 8.89
CA LYS A 101 -11.15 -0.42 10.14
C LYS A 101 -9.97 0.52 9.89
N LEU A 102 -9.12 0.22 8.91
CA LEU A 102 -7.95 1.03 8.56
C LEU A 102 -8.36 2.40 8.06
N ASN A 103 -9.28 2.47 7.10
CA ASN A 103 -9.80 3.73 6.55
C ASN A 103 -10.36 4.63 7.63
N ARG A 104 -11.26 4.10 8.48
CA ARG A 104 -11.88 4.87 9.55
C ARG A 104 -10.87 5.32 10.60
N LEU A 105 -9.85 4.50 10.90
CA LEU A 105 -8.80 4.86 11.86
C LEU A 105 -7.94 6.01 11.33
N ILE A 106 -7.48 5.93 10.08
CA ILE A 106 -6.64 6.96 9.45
C ILE A 106 -7.43 8.25 9.26
N GLU A 107 -8.67 8.17 8.75
CA GLU A 107 -9.55 9.33 8.61
C GLU A 107 -9.77 10.00 9.98
N ARG A 108 -10.04 9.22 11.03
CA ARG A 108 -10.18 9.76 12.39
C ARG A 108 -8.89 10.38 12.90
N CYS A 109 -7.74 9.74 12.64
CA CYS A 109 -6.43 10.23 13.05
C CYS A 109 -6.12 11.60 12.44
N LEU A 110 -6.32 11.75 11.12
CA LEU A 110 -5.92 12.95 10.38
C LEU A 110 -6.99 14.05 10.43
N ARG A 111 -8.28 13.70 10.34
CA ARG A 111 -9.38 14.69 10.38
C ARG A 111 -9.66 15.20 11.80
N ASN A 112 -9.74 14.33 12.80
CA ASN A 112 -10.10 14.78 14.15
C ASN A 112 -8.94 15.48 14.86
N SER A 113 -7.70 15.16 14.49
CA SER A 113 -6.53 15.88 14.99
C SER A 113 -6.48 17.32 14.47
N LYS A 114 -7.14 17.62 13.33
CA LYS A 114 -6.98 18.90 12.61
C LYS A 114 -5.50 19.16 12.29
N CYS A 115 -4.84 18.15 11.73
CA CYS A 115 -3.44 18.26 11.34
C CYS A 115 -3.21 19.32 10.24
N ILE A 116 -4.17 19.48 9.33
CA ILE A 116 -4.16 20.46 8.25
C ILE A 116 -5.12 21.60 8.57
N ASP A 117 -4.72 22.82 8.21
CA ASP A 117 -5.59 23.98 8.27
C ASP A 117 -6.60 23.98 7.11
N THR A 118 -7.83 23.57 7.40
CA THR A 118 -8.93 23.59 6.43
C THR A 118 -9.45 24.99 6.10
N GLU A 119 -9.18 25.99 6.94
CA GLU A 119 -9.63 27.37 6.69
C GLU A 119 -8.74 28.03 5.63
N SER A 120 -7.43 27.73 5.64
CA SER A 120 -6.47 28.17 4.60
C SER A 120 -6.76 27.64 3.18
N LEU A 121 -7.66 26.66 3.08
CA LEU A 121 -8.10 26.02 1.84
C LEU A 121 -9.33 26.70 1.23
N CYS A 122 -9.97 27.64 1.91
CA CYS A 122 -11.07 28.41 1.34
C CYS A 122 -10.53 29.48 0.37
N VAL A 123 -11.08 29.54 -0.84
CA VAL A 123 -10.74 30.57 -1.85
C VAL A 123 -11.83 31.64 -1.85
N VAL A 124 -13.07 31.25 -2.17
CA VAL A 124 -14.27 32.09 -2.09
C VAL A 124 -15.29 31.41 -1.21
N ALA A 125 -15.64 32.05 -0.09
CA ALA A 125 -16.54 31.48 0.90
C ALA A 125 -17.91 31.16 0.28
N GLY A 126 -18.34 29.90 0.42
CA GLY A 126 -19.64 29.43 -0.09
C GLY A 126 -19.66 29.05 -1.57
N GLU A 127 -18.63 29.35 -2.35
CA GLU A 127 -18.61 29.08 -3.79
C GLU A 127 -17.51 28.11 -4.22
N LYS A 128 -16.25 28.39 -3.82
CA LYS A 128 -15.08 27.62 -4.25
C LYS A 128 -14.13 27.40 -3.07
N VAL A 129 -13.89 26.14 -2.75
CA VAL A 129 -12.87 25.72 -1.78
C VAL A 129 -11.99 24.63 -2.37
N TRP A 130 -10.78 24.51 -1.84
CA TRP A 130 -9.92 23.40 -2.20
C TRP A 130 -10.41 22.10 -1.56
N GLN A 131 -10.56 21.08 -2.40
CA GLN A 131 -10.73 19.71 -2.01
C GLN A 131 -9.38 18.99 -2.16
N ILE A 132 -8.80 18.58 -1.04
CA ILE A 132 -7.58 17.78 -1.02
C ILE A 132 -7.98 16.32 -0.86
N ARG A 133 -7.45 15.47 -1.73
CA ARG A 133 -7.66 14.03 -1.70
C ARG A 133 -6.33 13.32 -1.47
N LEU A 134 -6.35 12.38 -0.54
CA LEU A 134 -5.20 11.55 -0.16
C LEU A 134 -5.54 10.10 -0.44
N ASP A 135 -4.89 9.56 -1.46
CA ASP A 135 -5.00 8.16 -1.83
C ASP A 135 -3.76 7.41 -1.34
N LEU A 136 -3.98 6.37 -0.53
CA LEU A 136 -2.96 5.48 0.01
C LEU A 136 -3.14 4.11 -0.61
N HIS A 137 -2.14 3.64 -1.35
CA HIS A 137 -2.14 2.31 -1.94
C HIS A 137 -1.13 1.44 -1.22
N VAL A 138 -1.60 0.36 -0.59
CA VAL A 138 -0.71 -0.64 0.01
C VAL A 138 -0.17 -1.51 -1.11
N LEU A 139 1.15 -1.48 -1.32
CA LEU A 139 1.83 -2.23 -2.38
C LEU A 139 2.30 -3.61 -1.90
N ASN A 140 2.83 -3.68 -0.69
CA ASN A 140 3.31 -4.92 -0.08
C ASN A 140 2.88 -4.97 1.39
N HIS A 141 2.32 -6.10 1.82
CA HIS A 141 1.89 -6.31 3.20
C HIS A 141 2.80 -7.32 3.91
N ASP A 142 3.63 -6.84 4.83
CA ASP A 142 4.46 -7.66 5.72
C ASP A 142 4.21 -7.27 7.19
N GLY A 143 2.96 -6.92 7.52
CA GLY A 143 2.55 -6.44 8.85
C GLY A 143 2.66 -4.93 9.06
N ASN A 144 1.90 -4.42 10.02
CA ASN A 144 1.79 -3.03 10.46
C ASN A 144 1.50 -2.01 9.35
N ILE A 145 0.37 -2.20 8.66
CA ILE A 145 -0.10 -1.27 7.61
C ILE A 145 -0.41 0.12 8.19
N ILE A 146 -0.94 0.17 9.41
CA ILE A 146 -1.47 1.40 10.03
C ILE A 146 -0.38 2.45 10.19
N ASP A 147 0.75 2.04 10.75
CA ASP A 147 1.84 2.97 11.03
C ASP A 147 2.49 3.43 9.72
N ALA A 148 2.75 2.50 8.80
CA ALA A 148 3.27 2.82 7.47
C ALA A 148 2.35 3.78 6.68
N ALA A 149 1.04 3.55 6.73
CA ALA A 149 0.04 4.40 6.08
C ALA A 149 -0.06 5.78 6.74
N SER A 150 0.05 5.87 8.06
CA SER A 150 0.06 7.16 8.76
C SER A 150 1.31 7.99 8.41
N ILE A 151 2.49 7.34 8.35
CA ILE A 151 3.74 7.98 7.93
C ILE A 151 3.63 8.44 6.49
N ALA A 152 3.16 7.57 5.57
CA ALA A 152 3.00 7.91 4.17
C ALA A 152 2.02 9.08 3.95
N GLY A 153 0.87 9.07 4.62
CA GLY A 153 -0.11 10.16 4.54
C GLY A 153 0.45 11.51 5.01
N ILE A 154 1.16 11.53 6.14
CA ILE A 154 1.78 12.77 6.65
C ILE A 154 2.92 13.25 5.74
N VAL A 155 3.78 12.34 5.29
CA VAL A 155 4.88 12.68 4.39
C VAL A 155 4.34 13.24 3.08
N ALA A 156 3.34 12.61 2.48
CA ALA A 156 2.71 13.06 1.24
C ALA A 156 2.09 14.45 1.40
N LEU A 157 1.37 14.68 2.51
CA LEU A 157 0.79 15.98 2.84
C LEU A 157 1.83 17.09 3.01
N CYS A 158 2.94 16.81 3.69
CA CYS A 158 4.02 17.78 3.88
C CYS A 158 4.79 18.05 2.57
N HIS A 159 4.85 17.07 1.69
CA HIS A 159 5.53 17.15 0.40
C HIS A 159 4.67 17.83 -0.68
N PHE A 160 3.34 17.75 -0.55
CA PHE A 160 2.41 18.29 -1.53
C PHE A 160 2.46 19.82 -1.58
N ARG A 161 2.30 20.34 -2.79
CA ARG A 161 2.16 21.76 -3.07
C ARG A 161 0.97 21.97 -3.97
N ARG A 162 0.10 22.90 -3.60
CA ARG A 162 -1.06 23.29 -4.40
C ARG A 162 -0.69 24.38 -5.41
N PRO A 163 -1.36 24.45 -6.56
CA PRO A 163 -1.20 25.58 -7.48
C PRO A 163 -1.67 26.88 -6.81
N ASP A 164 -1.04 27.99 -7.20
CA ASP A 164 -1.42 29.32 -6.70
C ASP A 164 -2.71 29.81 -7.37
N VAL A 165 -3.49 30.59 -6.62
CA VAL A 165 -4.76 31.16 -7.09
C VAL A 165 -4.82 32.63 -6.77
N SER A 166 -5.19 33.44 -7.78
CA SER A 166 -5.61 34.82 -7.54
C SER A 166 -7.12 34.94 -7.67
N VAL A 167 -7.69 35.72 -6.74
CA VAL A 167 -9.11 36.03 -6.69
C VAL A 167 -9.26 37.52 -7.00
N GLN A 168 -10.01 37.84 -8.05
CA GLN A 168 -10.41 39.21 -8.37
C GLN A 168 -11.94 39.29 -8.33
N GLY A 169 -12.48 39.72 -7.19
CA GLY A 169 -13.93 39.69 -6.96
C GLY A 169 -14.44 38.24 -6.90
N GLU A 170 -15.24 37.84 -7.90
CA GLU A 170 -15.80 36.49 -8.03
C GLU A 170 -15.00 35.61 -9.01
N GLU A 171 -14.11 36.19 -9.83
CA GLU A 171 -13.31 35.42 -10.78
C GLU A 171 -12.09 34.79 -10.09
N VAL A 172 -11.98 33.46 -10.21
CA VAL A 172 -10.86 32.66 -9.69
C VAL A 172 -10.00 32.18 -10.84
N THR A 173 -8.76 32.69 -10.91
CA THR A 173 -7.75 32.26 -11.89
C THR A 173 -6.73 31.34 -11.22
N VAL A 174 -6.62 30.11 -11.71
CA VAL A 174 -5.63 29.12 -11.24
C VAL A 174 -4.41 29.19 -12.14
N TYR A 175 -3.24 29.38 -11.55
CA TYR A 175 -1.98 29.39 -12.30
C TYR A 175 -1.39 28.00 -12.42
N THR A 176 -0.76 27.73 -13.55
CA THR A 176 0.02 26.49 -13.73
C THR A 176 1.32 26.55 -12.93
N PRO A 177 1.93 25.40 -12.58
CA PRO A 177 3.20 25.37 -11.85
C PRO A 177 4.38 26.00 -12.61
N GLU A 178 4.24 26.22 -13.92
CA GLU A 178 5.24 26.90 -14.76
C GLU A 178 5.13 28.42 -14.67
N GLU A 179 3.90 28.94 -14.51
CA GLU A 179 3.64 30.38 -14.37
C GLU A 179 3.97 30.88 -12.96
N ARG A 180 3.67 30.08 -11.94
CA ARG A 180 3.91 30.41 -10.53
C ARG A 180 4.35 29.20 -9.71
N ASP A 181 5.24 29.49 -8.76
CA ASP A 181 5.68 28.50 -7.78
C ASP A 181 4.50 27.96 -6.97
N PRO A 182 4.33 26.63 -6.88
CA PRO A 182 3.24 26.04 -6.12
C PRO A 182 3.46 26.22 -4.61
N VAL A 183 2.36 26.49 -3.91
CA VAL A 183 2.31 26.87 -2.49
C VAL A 183 2.21 25.62 -1.61
N PRO A 184 3.02 25.48 -0.54
CA PRO A 184 2.89 24.36 0.38
C PRO A 184 1.59 24.42 1.20
N LEU A 185 1.17 23.28 1.73
CA LEU A 185 0.03 23.22 2.66
C LEU A 185 0.41 23.71 4.07
N SER A 186 -0.55 24.33 4.74
CA SER A 186 -0.45 24.73 6.15
C SER A 186 -0.75 23.54 7.06
N ILE A 187 0.29 22.98 7.67
CA ILE A 187 0.20 21.83 8.58
C ILE A 187 0.50 22.29 10.00
N HIS A 188 -0.43 22.11 10.93
CA HIS A 188 -0.27 22.47 12.33
C HIS A 188 0.61 21.49 13.10
N HIS A 189 0.38 20.19 12.91
CA HIS A 189 1.11 19.12 13.57
C HIS A 189 1.04 17.83 12.78
N MET A 190 1.93 16.89 13.11
CA MET A 190 2.12 15.61 12.44
C MET A 190 1.70 14.46 13.37
N PRO A 191 0.46 13.97 13.30
CA PRO A 191 0.04 12.80 14.07
C PRO A 191 0.57 11.53 13.42
N ILE A 192 1.27 10.70 14.19
CA ILE A 192 1.80 9.41 13.74
C ILE A 192 1.17 8.30 14.56
N CYS A 193 0.73 7.23 13.90
CA CYS A 193 0.22 6.03 14.55
C CYS A 193 1.36 5.12 14.98
N VAL A 194 1.21 4.53 16.17
CA VAL A 194 2.07 3.47 16.69
C VAL A 194 1.19 2.31 17.11
N SER A 195 1.50 1.14 16.54
CA SER A 195 0.75 -0.09 16.75
C SER A 195 1.48 -1.02 17.72
N PHE A 196 0.73 -1.45 18.73
CA PHE A 196 1.16 -2.41 19.74
C PHE A 196 0.39 -3.71 19.57
N ALA A 197 1.10 -4.82 19.47
CA ALA A 197 0.53 -6.16 19.48
C ALA A 197 0.62 -6.75 20.89
N PHE A 198 -0.47 -7.38 21.32
CA PHE A 198 -0.57 -8.09 22.59
C PHE A 198 -0.69 -9.59 22.35
N PHE A 199 0.03 -10.35 23.17
CA PHE A 199 0.03 -11.81 23.16
C PHE A 199 -0.33 -12.36 24.53
N GLN A 200 -0.93 -13.54 24.54
CA GLN A 200 -1.33 -14.29 25.73
C GLN A 200 -2.11 -13.40 26.71
N GLN A 201 -3.26 -12.89 26.24
CA GLN A 201 -4.17 -12.05 27.03
C GLN A 201 -3.52 -10.77 27.58
N GLY A 202 -2.52 -10.25 26.88
CA GLY A 202 -1.88 -8.97 27.21
C GLY A 202 -0.72 -9.07 28.20
N THR A 203 -0.15 -10.25 28.42
CA THR A 203 1.07 -10.42 29.22
C THR A 203 2.31 -9.89 28.50
N TYR A 204 2.40 -10.10 27.19
CA TYR A 204 3.51 -9.63 26.35
C TYR A 204 3.06 -8.53 25.40
N LEU A 205 3.93 -7.54 25.23
CA LEU A 205 3.74 -6.35 24.39
C LEU A 205 4.86 -6.29 23.35
N LEU A 206 4.50 -6.15 22.08
CA LEU A 206 5.43 -5.88 20.98
C LEU A 206 5.02 -4.62 20.22
N VAL A 207 6.01 -3.88 19.73
CA VAL A 207 5.83 -2.75 18.81
C VAL A 207 6.12 -3.22 17.39
N ASP A 208 5.34 -2.73 16.44
CA ASP A 208 5.52 -3.00 15.01
C ASP A 208 5.56 -4.50 14.68
N PRO A 209 4.41 -5.21 14.79
CA PRO A 209 4.35 -6.63 14.47
C PRO A 209 4.58 -6.89 12.97
N SER A 210 5.31 -7.96 12.67
CA SER A 210 5.41 -8.55 11.33
C SER A 210 4.12 -9.30 10.98
N GLU A 211 3.92 -9.65 9.70
CA GLU A 211 2.73 -10.39 9.24
C GLU A 211 2.51 -11.69 10.05
N ARG A 212 3.59 -12.42 10.36
CA ARG A 212 3.52 -13.66 11.14
C ARG A 212 3.12 -13.41 12.59
N GLU A 213 3.64 -12.34 13.19
CA GLU A 213 3.27 -11.90 14.54
C GLU A 213 1.80 -11.43 14.58
N GLU A 214 1.32 -10.72 13.54
CA GLU A 214 -0.07 -10.29 13.43
C GLU A 214 -1.06 -11.46 13.33
N ARG A 215 -0.67 -12.57 12.69
CA ARG A 215 -1.51 -13.78 12.61
C ARG A 215 -1.63 -14.54 13.93
N VAL A 216 -0.74 -14.28 14.88
CA VAL A 216 -0.64 -14.98 16.18
C VAL A 216 -1.08 -14.09 17.35
N MET A 217 -1.19 -12.77 17.14
CA MET A 217 -1.58 -11.84 18.19
C MET A 217 -3.05 -12.03 18.60
N ASP A 218 -3.32 -11.79 19.88
CA ASP A 218 -4.69 -11.81 20.41
C ASP A 218 -5.36 -10.45 20.20
N GLY A 219 -4.60 -9.36 20.26
CA GLY A 219 -5.14 -8.03 20.02
C GLY A 219 -4.11 -6.95 19.74
N VAL A 220 -4.62 -5.79 19.32
CA VAL A 220 -3.87 -4.63 18.87
C VAL A 220 -4.37 -3.39 19.56
N LEU A 221 -3.44 -2.56 20.04
CA LEU A 221 -3.71 -1.19 20.44
C LEU A 221 -2.96 -0.25 19.51
N VAL A 222 -3.68 0.66 18.89
CA VAL A 222 -3.09 1.75 18.11
C VAL A 222 -3.22 3.03 18.90
N ILE A 223 -2.13 3.77 19.02
CA ILE A 223 -2.09 5.10 19.62
C ILE A 223 -1.52 6.06 18.59
N ALA A 224 -2.26 7.12 18.27
CA ALA A 224 -1.77 8.23 17.46
C ALA A 224 -1.36 9.38 18.37
N MET A 225 -0.13 9.87 18.22
CA MET A 225 0.38 11.01 18.98
C MET A 225 1.07 12.03 18.09
N ASN A 226 1.08 13.27 18.56
CA ASN A 226 1.80 14.38 17.96
C ASN A 226 3.20 14.53 18.55
N LYS A 227 4.06 15.33 17.89
CA LYS A 227 5.35 15.80 18.42
C LYS A 227 5.20 16.49 19.80
N HIS A 228 4.06 17.14 20.05
CA HIS A 228 3.72 17.79 21.32
C HIS A 228 3.32 16.81 22.45
N ARG A 229 3.39 15.50 22.20
CA ARG A 229 2.97 14.44 23.14
C ARG A 229 1.48 14.45 23.48
N GLU A 230 0.68 15.03 22.58
CA GLU A 230 -0.78 14.99 22.65
C GLU A 230 -1.28 13.74 21.94
N ILE A 231 -2.28 13.08 22.53
CA ILE A 231 -2.90 11.89 21.94
C ILE A 231 -4.05 12.35 21.04
N CYS A 232 -3.98 12.02 19.76
CA CYS A 232 -5.04 12.33 18.79
C CYS A 232 -6.13 11.26 18.84
N THR A 233 -5.73 10.00 18.72
CA THR A 233 -6.66 8.86 18.69
C THR A 233 -6.06 7.65 19.36
N MET A 234 -6.91 6.83 19.97
CA MET A 234 -6.54 5.53 20.49
C MET A 234 -7.61 4.50 20.10
N GLN A 235 -7.18 3.33 19.66
CA GLN A 235 -8.08 2.23 19.27
C GLN A 235 -7.55 0.90 19.78
N SER A 236 -8.32 0.23 20.62
CA SER A 236 -8.11 -1.18 20.96
C SER A 236 -8.90 -2.08 20.00
N SER A 237 -8.36 -3.24 19.66
CA SER A 237 -8.96 -4.23 18.78
C SER A 237 -8.49 -5.63 19.16
N GLY A 238 -9.28 -6.66 18.83
CA GLY A 238 -8.96 -8.05 19.15
C GLY A 238 -9.54 -8.56 20.48
N GLY A 239 -10.47 -7.83 21.10
CA GLY A 239 -11.21 -8.34 22.27
C GLY A 239 -10.35 -8.61 23.51
N ILE A 240 -9.15 -8.02 23.59
CA ILE A 240 -8.24 -8.18 24.71
C ILE A 240 -8.63 -7.31 25.91
N MET A 241 -8.35 -7.82 27.11
CA MET A 241 -8.50 -7.08 28.36
C MET A 241 -7.19 -6.35 28.68
N LEU A 242 -7.21 -5.03 28.65
CA LEU A 242 -6.04 -4.20 28.93
C LEU A 242 -6.15 -3.52 30.29
N ILE A 243 -5.05 -3.58 31.04
CA ILE A 243 -4.93 -2.87 32.32
C ILE A 243 -4.52 -1.41 32.05
N LYS A 244 -5.05 -0.47 32.83
CA LYS A 244 -4.70 0.97 32.73
C LYS A 244 -3.20 1.24 32.71
N ASP A 245 -2.41 0.51 33.51
CA ASP A 245 -0.96 0.70 33.59
C ASP A 245 -0.25 0.33 32.27
N GLN A 246 -0.74 -0.71 31.60
CA GLN A 246 -0.20 -1.12 30.30
C GLN A 246 -0.45 -0.05 29.24
N VAL A 247 -1.65 0.53 29.22
CA VAL A 247 -1.99 1.62 28.29
C VAL A 247 -1.12 2.85 28.53
N LEU A 248 -0.89 3.23 29.80
CA LEU A 248 0.00 4.33 30.16
C LEU A 248 1.45 4.06 29.74
N ARG A 249 1.92 2.82 29.88
CA ARG A 249 3.24 2.39 29.40
C ARG A 249 3.34 2.51 27.88
N CYS A 250 2.33 2.03 27.15
CA CYS A 250 2.27 2.14 25.68
C CYS A 250 2.29 3.61 25.23
N SER A 251 1.56 4.49 25.91
CA SER A 251 1.58 5.93 25.61
C SER A 251 2.95 6.56 25.79
N LYS A 252 3.70 6.20 26.85
CA LYS A 252 5.08 6.70 27.04
C LYS A 252 6.03 6.21 25.93
N ILE A 253 5.93 4.95 25.54
CA ILE A 253 6.73 4.38 24.44
C ILE A 253 6.37 5.06 23.12
N THR A 254 5.08 5.27 22.87
CA THR A 254 4.58 5.97 21.68
C THR A 254 5.18 7.36 21.56
N ALA A 255 5.20 8.13 22.65
CA ALA A 255 5.76 9.48 22.64
C ALA A 255 7.24 9.54 22.21
N VAL A 256 8.03 8.54 22.60
CA VAL A 256 9.44 8.43 22.19
C VAL A 256 9.54 8.07 20.70
N LYS A 257 8.78 7.06 20.26
CA LYS A 257 8.83 6.59 18.87
C LYS A 257 8.29 7.61 17.87
N VAL A 258 7.23 8.33 18.22
CA VAL A 258 6.71 9.43 17.40
C VAL A 258 7.75 10.54 17.24
N ALA A 259 8.53 10.86 18.29
CA ALA A 259 9.60 11.85 18.18
C ALA A 259 10.69 11.39 17.20
N GLU A 260 11.17 10.15 17.32
CA GLU A 260 12.16 9.56 16.41
C GLU A 260 11.68 9.59 14.94
N ILE A 261 10.45 9.15 14.68
CA ILE A 261 9.88 9.11 13.33
C ILE A 261 9.65 10.53 12.78
N THR A 262 9.19 11.46 13.62
CA THR A 262 9.00 12.86 13.19
C THR A 262 10.33 13.50 12.77
N GLU A 263 11.42 13.23 13.50
CA GLU A 263 12.75 13.69 13.12
C GLU A 263 13.21 13.09 11.79
N LEU A 264 12.91 11.81 11.55
CA LEU A 264 13.21 11.14 10.28
C LEU A 264 12.45 11.79 9.12
N ILE A 265 11.16 12.08 9.29
CA ILE A 265 10.33 12.77 8.28
C ILE A 265 10.89 14.16 7.99
N GLN A 266 11.23 14.94 9.02
CA GLN A 266 11.79 16.29 8.85
C GLN A 266 13.12 16.25 8.09
N LYS A 267 14.03 15.33 8.45
CA LYS A 267 15.30 15.13 7.73
C LYS A 267 15.08 14.72 6.28
N ALA A 268 14.12 13.83 6.00
CA ALA A 268 13.81 13.39 4.65
C ALA A 268 13.26 14.53 3.79
N LEU A 269 12.35 15.35 4.32
CA LEU A 269 11.80 16.52 3.63
C LEU A 269 12.87 17.59 3.37
N GLU A 270 13.75 17.85 4.33
CA GLU A 270 14.84 18.82 4.15
C GLU A 270 15.85 18.34 3.11
N ASN A 271 16.20 17.05 3.11
CA ASN A 271 17.07 16.46 2.08
C ASN A 271 16.43 16.57 0.69
N ASN A 272 15.14 16.25 0.55
CA ASN A 272 14.43 16.38 -0.72
C ASN A 272 14.42 17.84 -1.24
N GLN A 273 14.21 18.81 -0.34
CA GLN A 273 14.27 20.23 -0.71
C GLN A 273 15.67 20.67 -1.16
N LYS A 274 16.74 20.15 -0.54
CA LYS A 274 18.13 20.44 -0.95
C LYS A 274 18.42 19.87 -2.34
N VAL A 275 18.10 18.59 -2.56
CA VAL A 275 18.31 17.92 -3.86
C VAL A 275 17.58 18.67 -4.98
N ARG A 276 16.34 19.12 -4.74
CA ARG A 276 15.59 19.89 -5.75
C ARG A 276 16.16 21.29 -6.01
N LYS A 277 16.69 21.96 -4.99
CA LYS A 277 17.36 23.27 -5.16
C LYS A 277 18.68 23.15 -5.92
N GLU A 278 19.39 22.04 -5.73
CA GLU A 278 20.65 21.73 -6.40
C GLU A 278 20.44 21.21 -7.83
N GLY A 279 19.19 21.01 -8.27
CA GLY A 279 18.88 20.45 -9.58
C GLY A 279 19.27 18.98 -9.75
N GLY A 280 19.42 18.26 -8.63
CA GLY A 280 19.78 16.85 -8.64
C GLY A 280 18.68 15.97 -9.22
N LYS A 281 19.05 14.79 -9.74
CA LYS A 281 18.09 13.78 -10.24
C LYS A 281 17.13 13.39 -9.10
N PHE A 282 15.82 13.47 -9.36
CA PHE A 282 14.77 13.15 -8.38
C PHE A 282 13.78 12.12 -8.95
N GLY A 283 13.19 11.31 -8.08
CA GLY A 283 12.21 10.29 -8.44
C GLY A 283 12.55 8.91 -7.88
N PHE A 284 11.62 7.97 -8.04
CA PHE A 284 11.74 6.61 -7.48
C PHE A 284 12.90 5.82 -8.08
N ALA A 285 13.23 6.05 -9.35
CA ALA A 285 14.33 5.36 -10.01
C ALA A 285 15.68 5.68 -9.35
N GLU A 286 15.87 6.91 -8.87
CA GLU A 286 17.12 7.33 -8.23
C GLU A 286 17.17 6.95 -6.74
N SER A 287 16.01 6.74 -6.09
CA SER A 287 15.96 6.28 -4.70
C SER A 287 16.17 4.77 -4.55
N ILE A 288 16.05 4.00 -5.63
CA ILE A 288 16.40 2.58 -5.64
C ILE A 288 17.93 2.46 -5.68
N PRO A 289 18.56 1.73 -4.74
CA PRO A 289 20.00 1.58 -4.74
C PRO A 289 20.47 0.86 -6.00
N ASN A 290 21.42 1.46 -6.74
CA ASN A 290 22.02 0.93 -7.98
C ASN A 290 22.69 -0.44 -7.82
N GLN A 291 22.85 -0.96 -6.60
CA GLN A 291 23.56 -2.21 -6.29
C GLN A 291 22.64 -3.43 -6.20
N LYS A 292 21.38 -3.34 -6.66
CA LYS A 292 20.49 -4.50 -6.73
C LYS A 292 20.62 -5.17 -8.09
N ILE A 293 20.89 -6.47 -8.09
CA ILE A 293 20.92 -7.33 -9.30
C ILE A 293 19.63 -7.19 -10.11
N THR A 294 18.50 -6.95 -9.45
CA THR A 294 17.17 -6.84 -10.07
C THR A 294 16.86 -5.47 -10.67
N ALA A 295 17.76 -4.48 -10.56
CA ALA A 295 17.50 -3.12 -11.03
C ALA A 295 18.67 -2.63 -11.89
N PHE A 296 18.42 -2.44 -13.18
CA PHE A 296 19.38 -1.86 -14.11
C PHE A 296 18.81 -0.54 -14.64
N LYS A 297 19.61 0.52 -14.61
CA LYS A 297 19.27 1.81 -15.20
C LYS A 297 20.28 2.11 -16.29
N MET A 298 19.79 2.39 -17.50
CA MET A 298 20.62 2.80 -18.64
C MET A 298 19.91 3.95 -19.34
N GLU A 299 20.63 5.03 -19.56
CA GLU A 299 20.15 6.12 -20.41
C GLU A 299 20.35 5.67 -21.86
N SER A 300 19.25 5.48 -22.59
CA SER A 300 19.30 5.18 -24.02
C SER A 300 19.71 6.44 -24.78
N ALA A 301 20.83 6.40 -25.50
CA ALA A 301 21.14 7.44 -26.46
C ALA A 301 20.22 7.28 -27.68
N ALA A 302 19.52 8.35 -28.06
CA ALA A 302 18.83 8.39 -29.34
C ALA A 302 19.89 8.42 -30.44
N VAL A 303 20.04 7.31 -31.15
CA VAL A 303 20.80 7.26 -32.39
C VAL A 303 19.82 7.60 -33.50
N ASP A 304 20.03 8.72 -34.20
CA ASP A 304 19.21 9.09 -35.35
C ASP A 304 19.44 8.05 -36.47
N THR A 305 18.48 7.14 -36.64
CA THR A 305 18.53 6.07 -37.65
C THR A 305 18.02 6.51 -39.03
N ASN A 306 17.62 7.78 -39.19
CA ASN A 306 16.94 8.25 -40.39
C ASN A 306 17.85 8.27 -41.63
N ASP A 307 19.15 8.57 -41.46
CA ASP A 307 20.10 8.69 -42.58
C ASP A 307 20.87 7.37 -42.83
N VAL A 308 20.58 6.31 -42.08
CA VAL A 308 21.35 5.06 -42.13
C VAL A 308 21.13 4.33 -43.45
N GLU A 309 19.91 4.37 -43.99
CA GLU A 309 19.58 3.75 -45.29
C GLU A 309 20.25 4.51 -46.45
N GLU A 310 20.18 5.84 -46.46
CA GLU A 310 20.83 6.67 -47.49
C GLU A 310 22.36 6.57 -47.44
N GLN A 311 22.95 6.56 -46.24
CA GLN A 311 24.39 6.35 -46.08
C GLN A 311 24.82 4.93 -46.48
N ALA A 312 23.99 3.91 -46.23
CA ALA A 312 24.27 2.55 -46.67
C ALA A 312 24.24 2.45 -48.22
N GLU A 313 23.27 3.08 -48.87
CA GLU A 313 23.20 3.13 -50.34
C GLU A 313 24.38 3.91 -50.96
N GLU A 314 24.79 5.02 -50.34
CA GLU A 314 26.00 5.74 -50.76
C GLU A 314 27.27 4.91 -50.62
N ILE A 315 27.40 4.10 -49.58
CA ILE A 315 28.56 3.22 -49.36
C ILE A 315 28.57 2.08 -50.38
N ILE A 316 27.42 1.48 -50.65
CA ILE A 316 27.29 0.39 -51.65
C ILE A 316 27.61 0.91 -53.05
N THR A 317 27.20 2.14 -53.38
CA THR A 317 27.50 2.75 -54.68
C THR A 317 28.95 3.25 -54.83
N LYS A 318 29.60 3.64 -53.73
CA LYS A 318 31.03 4.00 -53.69
C LYS A 318 31.96 2.79 -53.56
N ALA A 319 31.44 1.62 -53.20
CA ALA A 319 32.21 0.40 -53.11
C ALA A 319 32.53 -0.12 -54.52
N ASP A 320 33.81 -0.13 -54.89
CA ASP A 320 34.26 -0.77 -56.12
C ASP A 320 33.95 -2.28 -56.07
N PRO A 321 33.44 -2.88 -57.16
CA PRO A 321 33.20 -4.31 -57.21
C PRO A 321 34.51 -5.07 -56.96
N PRO A 322 34.50 -6.20 -56.22
CA PRO A 322 35.69 -7.01 -56.04
C PRO A 322 36.22 -7.40 -57.43
N SER A 323 37.50 -7.16 -57.67
CA SER A 323 38.16 -7.44 -58.94
C SER A 323 37.87 -8.88 -59.39
N GLU A 324 37.27 -9.03 -60.59
CA GLU A 324 37.00 -10.34 -61.19
C GLU A 324 38.28 -11.18 -61.24
N VAL A 325 38.35 -12.23 -60.43
CA VAL A 325 39.47 -13.16 -60.46
C VAL A 325 39.26 -14.08 -61.67
N PHE A 326 39.90 -13.74 -62.80
CA PHE A 326 39.97 -14.64 -63.95
C PHE A 326 40.76 -15.91 -63.58
N ALA A 327 40.06 -17.01 -63.32
CA ALA A 327 40.69 -18.31 -63.21
C ALA A 327 41.27 -18.70 -64.59
N LYS A 328 42.61 -18.73 -64.69
CA LYS A 328 43.29 -19.30 -65.87
C LYS A 328 43.15 -20.82 -65.81
N PRO A 329 42.48 -21.49 -66.76
CA PRO A 329 42.44 -22.95 -66.75
C PRO A 329 43.82 -23.50 -67.14
N ILE A 330 44.41 -24.29 -66.25
CA ILE A 330 45.69 -24.98 -66.48
C ILE A 330 45.39 -26.25 -67.29
N LEU A 331 45.97 -26.37 -68.48
CA LEU A 331 45.90 -27.58 -69.32
C LEU A 331 46.95 -28.60 -68.83
N HIS A 332 46.49 -29.73 -68.29
CA HIS A 332 47.35 -30.81 -67.82
C HIS A 332 47.86 -31.68 -68.99
N THR A 333 49.18 -31.79 -69.15
CA THR A 333 49.82 -32.78 -70.02
C THR A 333 50.26 -34.01 -69.19
N PRO A 334 50.12 -35.24 -69.68
CA PRO A 334 50.46 -36.45 -68.93
C PRO A 334 51.99 -36.60 -68.78
N GLY A 335 52.50 -36.68 -67.54
CA GLY A 335 53.90 -37.04 -67.27
C GLY A 335 54.62 -36.35 -66.10
N THR A 336 53.98 -35.43 -65.38
CA THR A 336 54.61 -34.76 -64.23
C THR A 336 53.91 -35.16 -62.93
N ALA A 337 54.67 -35.71 -61.98
CA ALA A 337 54.20 -36.16 -60.68
C ALA A 337 53.60 -34.99 -59.86
N GLN A 338 52.42 -35.25 -59.31
CA GLN A 338 51.62 -34.33 -58.51
C GLN A 338 52.11 -34.38 -57.05
N ILE A 339 52.53 -33.23 -56.52
CA ILE A 339 52.58 -32.99 -55.08
C ILE A 339 51.14 -32.66 -54.68
N GLY A 340 50.65 -33.37 -53.67
CA GLY A 340 49.24 -33.49 -53.31
C GLY A 340 48.45 -32.18 -53.32
N GLU A 341 47.24 -32.28 -53.86
CA GLU A 341 46.20 -31.27 -53.76
C GLU A 341 45.99 -30.92 -52.29
N GLY A 342 46.18 -29.64 -51.99
CA GLY A 342 45.88 -29.06 -50.71
C GLY A 342 44.42 -29.33 -50.37
N ILE A 343 44.25 -29.89 -49.18
CA ILE A 343 42.97 -30.11 -48.52
C ILE A 343 42.14 -28.82 -48.60
N GLU A 344 40.89 -28.95 -49.02
CA GLU A 344 39.91 -27.87 -49.03
C GLU A 344 39.80 -27.24 -47.64
N ASN A 345 39.91 -25.92 -47.58
CA ASN A 345 39.76 -25.17 -46.34
C ASN A 345 38.29 -25.22 -45.91
N SER A 346 38.01 -25.88 -44.79
CA SER A 346 36.70 -25.98 -44.13
C SER A 346 36.27 -24.67 -43.44
N TRP A 347 36.15 -23.58 -44.20
CA TRP A 347 35.38 -22.41 -43.77
C TRP A 347 33.91 -22.62 -44.13
N GLY A 348 33.27 -23.47 -43.33
CA GLY A 348 31.87 -23.89 -43.44
C GLY A 348 31.38 -24.77 -42.28
N GLU A 349 32.25 -25.13 -41.33
CA GLU A 349 31.94 -25.97 -40.16
C GLU A 349 31.97 -25.16 -38.84
N LEU A 350 31.33 -23.99 -38.80
CA LEU A 350 31.15 -23.22 -37.54
C LEU A 350 29.73 -22.69 -37.33
N GLU A 351 28.79 -22.98 -38.24
CA GLU A 351 27.35 -22.73 -38.03
C GLU A 351 26.53 -23.99 -37.70
N GLU A 352 27.20 -25.15 -37.52
CA GLU A 352 26.59 -26.37 -36.97
C GLU A 352 27.05 -26.71 -35.53
N SER A 353 28.13 -26.09 -35.00
CA SER A 353 28.55 -26.35 -33.60
C SER A 353 27.73 -25.61 -32.54
N ASP A 354 27.01 -24.54 -32.91
CA ASP A 354 26.16 -23.78 -31.96
C ASP A 354 24.69 -24.21 -32.03
N ARG A 355 24.37 -25.25 -32.82
CA ARG A 355 23.04 -25.87 -32.88
C ARG A 355 22.96 -27.26 -32.21
N GLU A 356 24.09 -27.82 -31.79
CA GLU A 356 24.15 -29.09 -31.07
C GLU A 356 24.38 -28.94 -29.55
N GLU A 357 24.77 -27.77 -29.03
CA GLU A 357 24.78 -27.51 -27.57
C GLU A 357 23.40 -27.10 -26.98
N ALA A 358 22.36 -27.01 -27.81
CA ALA A 358 20.99 -26.71 -27.38
C ALA A 358 20.05 -27.93 -27.34
N ALA A 359 20.58 -29.15 -27.54
CA ALA A 359 19.80 -30.37 -27.63
C ALA A 359 20.16 -31.48 -26.61
N GLU A 360 21.07 -31.23 -25.65
CA GLU A 360 21.47 -32.21 -24.62
C GLU A 360 21.43 -31.68 -23.17
N GLU A 361 20.49 -30.79 -22.84
CA GLU A 361 20.08 -30.53 -21.44
C GLU A 361 18.55 -30.57 -21.25
N GLU A 362 17.85 -31.49 -21.91
CA GLU A 362 16.50 -31.91 -21.50
C GLU A 362 16.34 -33.41 -21.82
N ASP A 363 16.74 -34.29 -20.88
CA ASP A 363 15.96 -35.47 -20.46
C ASP A 363 16.84 -36.51 -19.72
N GLU A 364 16.92 -36.35 -18.39
CA GLU A 364 16.89 -37.51 -17.49
C GLU A 364 16.08 -37.14 -16.24
N SER A 365 14.79 -37.51 -16.24
CA SER A 365 14.11 -37.95 -15.02
C SER A 365 13.25 -39.17 -15.34
N GLU A 366 13.81 -40.35 -15.05
CA GLU A 366 13.09 -41.62 -15.07
C GLU A 366 12.01 -41.64 -13.99
N VAL A 367 10.75 -41.82 -14.41
CA VAL A 367 9.71 -42.46 -13.59
C VAL A 367 9.11 -43.61 -14.39
N THR A 368 9.46 -44.81 -13.93
CA THR A 368 8.89 -46.13 -14.17
C THR A 368 7.45 -46.16 -14.72
N THR A 369 7.26 -46.80 -15.88
CA THR A 369 6.11 -47.68 -16.13
C THR A 369 6.54 -48.90 -16.95
N LEU A 370 6.12 -50.07 -16.46
CA LEU A 370 6.41 -51.41 -16.98
C LEU A 370 5.57 -51.71 -18.22
N GLU A 371 6.20 -52.26 -19.28
CA GLU A 371 5.51 -52.97 -20.35
C GLU A 371 5.50 -54.49 -20.14
N CYS A 372 4.37 -55.10 -20.51
CA CYS A 372 4.09 -56.53 -20.48
C CYS A 372 4.75 -57.29 -21.65
N GLN A 373 5.25 -58.50 -21.39
CA GLN A 373 5.42 -59.54 -22.41
C GLN A 373 4.31 -60.60 -22.30
N LYS A 374 3.84 -61.07 -23.46
CA LYS A 374 2.79 -62.08 -23.67
C LYS A 374 3.25 -63.49 -23.31
N MET A 375 2.33 -64.31 -22.76
CA MET A 375 2.11 -65.72 -23.14
C MET A 375 0.76 -66.25 -22.63
N GLU A 376 -0.09 -66.67 -23.58
CA GLU A 376 -1.00 -67.83 -23.67
C GLU A 376 -1.90 -68.36 -22.51
N THR A 377 -3.18 -68.57 -22.90
CA THR A 377 -4.11 -69.73 -22.67
C THR A 377 -4.94 -69.91 -21.39
N GLU A 378 -6.27 -70.07 -21.63
CA GLU A 378 -7.31 -70.89 -20.95
C GLU A 378 -7.67 -70.54 -19.48
N ASP A 379 -8.91 -70.54 -18.97
CA ASP A 379 -10.25 -70.91 -19.43
C ASP A 379 -11.29 -70.49 -18.34
N THR A 380 -12.60 -70.51 -18.66
CA THR A 380 -13.80 -70.55 -17.77
C THR A 380 -14.22 -69.28 -16.98
N SER A 381 -15.26 -68.53 -17.40
CA SER A 381 -16.72 -68.70 -17.21
C SER A 381 -17.31 -68.12 -15.90
N THR A 382 -18.12 -67.05 -15.99
CA THR A 382 -19.58 -67.01 -15.71
C THR A 382 -20.12 -65.61 -15.33
N VAL A 383 -20.84 -65.00 -16.29
CA VAL A 383 -22.17 -64.36 -16.22
C VAL A 383 -22.68 -63.79 -14.87
N LYS A 384 -23.00 -62.48 -14.82
CA LYS A 384 -24.39 -61.96 -14.81
C LYS A 384 -24.46 -60.42 -14.77
N GLU A 385 -25.09 -59.89 -15.83
CA GLU A 385 -25.67 -58.55 -15.99
C GLU A 385 -26.77 -58.26 -14.96
N THR A 386 -27.08 -56.99 -14.68
CA THR A 386 -28.28 -56.30 -15.21
C THR A 386 -28.47 -54.86 -14.68
N THR A 387 -28.52 -53.90 -15.63
CA THR A 387 -29.51 -52.82 -15.85
C THR A 387 -29.73 -51.61 -14.90
N LYS A 388 -29.52 -50.41 -15.52
CA LYS A 388 -30.41 -49.24 -15.75
C LYS A 388 -30.67 -48.16 -14.67
N ASP A 389 -30.19 -46.96 -15.00
CA ASP A 389 -30.83 -45.61 -15.08
C ASP A 389 -32.01 -45.22 -14.16
N GLU A 390 -31.85 -44.09 -13.43
CA GLU A 390 -32.77 -42.94 -13.32
C GLU A 390 -32.17 -41.80 -12.43
N PRO A 391 -32.32 -40.50 -12.78
CA PRO A 391 -31.90 -39.37 -11.93
C PRO A 391 -33.04 -38.83 -11.04
N ILE A 392 -32.74 -38.63 -9.76
CA ILE A 392 -33.66 -38.19 -8.70
C ILE A 392 -33.78 -36.66 -8.70
N VAL A 393 -35.01 -36.17 -8.80
CA VAL A 393 -35.42 -34.77 -8.60
C VAL A 393 -35.58 -34.52 -7.10
N LEU A 394 -34.89 -33.51 -6.55
CA LEU A 394 -35.12 -33.00 -5.20
C LEU A 394 -35.60 -31.54 -5.30
N SER A 395 -36.91 -31.40 -5.09
CA SER A 395 -37.61 -30.15 -4.76
C SER A 395 -37.65 -30.06 -3.24
N ASP A 396 -37.13 -28.99 -2.64
CA ASP A 396 -37.57 -28.58 -1.31
C ASP A 396 -37.77 -27.08 -1.26
N SER A 397 -38.96 -26.71 -0.82
CA SER A 397 -39.63 -25.43 -0.97
C SER A 397 -39.94 -24.95 0.44
N GLU A 398 -39.06 -24.14 1.02
CA GLU A 398 -39.29 -23.47 2.30
C GLU A 398 -39.64 -22.00 2.04
N GLU A 399 -40.94 -21.70 1.98
CA GLU A 399 -41.46 -20.33 2.01
C GLU A 399 -41.73 -19.94 3.47
N GLU A 400 -40.98 -18.99 4.00
CA GLU A 400 -41.25 -18.35 5.29
C GLU A 400 -42.36 -17.29 5.15
N GLU A 401 -43.43 -17.43 5.94
CA GLU A 401 -44.52 -16.45 6.05
C GLU A 401 -44.03 -15.13 6.66
N VAL A 402 -44.12 -14.05 5.89
CA VAL A 402 -43.89 -12.67 6.37
C VAL A 402 -45.21 -12.12 6.96
N VAL A 403 -45.34 -12.13 8.28
CA VAL A 403 -46.44 -11.46 9.00
C VAL A 403 -46.10 -9.97 9.17
N ILE A 404 -46.74 -9.12 8.36
CA ILE A 404 -46.69 -7.67 8.48
C ILE A 404 -47.67 -7.24 9.58
N LEU A 405 -47.14 -6.80 10.73
CA LEU A 405 -47.93 -6.20 11.80
C LEU A 405 -48.21 -4.73 11.50
N GLU A 406 -49.44 -4.40 11.14
CA GLU A 406 -49.92 -3.02 11.07
C GLU A 406 -50.08 -2.42 12.48
N PRO A 407 -49.63 -1.17 12.72
CA PRO A 407 -49.69 -0.56 14.04
C PRO A 407 -51.13 -0.15 14.41
N GLN A 408 -51.61 -0.66 15.55
CA GLN A 408 -52.89 -0.29 16.15
C GLN A 408 -52.92 1.19 16.57
N GLU A 409 -53.93 1.91 16.08
CA GLU A 409 -54.27 3.25 16.52
C GLU A 409 -54.85 3.26 17.94
N LEU A 410 -54.29 4.08 18.82
CA LEU A 410 -54.82 4.36 20.16
C LEU A 410 -56.03 5.30 20.08
N PRO A 411 -57.16 5.00 20.73
CA PRO A 411 -58.32 5.89 20.73
C PRO A 411 -58.12 7.09 21.66
N LYS A 412 -58.40 8.29 21.12
CA LYS A 412 -58.57 9.54 21.87
C LYS A 412 -59.92 9.56 22.59
N GLN A 413 -59.93 9.89 23.89
CA GLN A 413 -61.10 10.42 24.58
C GLN A 413 -60.77 11.73 25.31
N THR A 414 -61.20 12.83 24.69
CA THR A 414 -62.05 13.93 25.21
C THR A 414 -61.86 14.49 26.65
N ARG A 415 -61.23 15.67 26.71
CA ARG A 415 -61.71 16.99 27.21
C ARG A 415 -62.40 17.08 28.60
N ALA A 416 -61.83 17.91 29.48
CA ALA A 416 -62.57 18.93 30.25
C ALA A 416 -61.65 20.10 30.69
N GLN A 417 -62.06 21.32 30.34
CA GLN A 417 -61.51 22.58 30.82
C GLN A 417 -62.20 22.97 32.13
N THR A 418 -61.47 23.54 33.10
CA THR A 418 -62.01 24.55 34.03
C THR A 418 -60.93 25.55 34.41
N ASN A 419 -61.21 26.82 34.10
CA ASN A 419 -60.51 28.03 34.52
C ASN A 419 -60.76 28.34 36.01
N SER A 420 -59.76 28.88 36.72
CA SER A 420 -59.98 29.93 37.73
C SER A 420 -58.70 30.69 38.12
N LYS A 421 -58.63 31.94 37.63
CA LYS A 421 -58.18 33.22 38.23
C LYS A 421 -57.34 33.27 39.52
N GLN A 422 -56.35 34.18 39.47
CA GLN A 422 -55.88 35.19 40.46
C GLN A 422 -55.37 34.64 41.82
N GLU A 423 -54.19 34.99 42.35
CA GLU A 423 -53.82 36.32 42.88
C GLU A 423 -52.38 36.26 43.47
N ASN A 424 -51.73 37.42 43.56
CA ASN A 424 -50.43 37.65 44.19
C ASN A 424 -50.51 37.60 45.73
N THR A 425 -49.44 37.19 46.44
CA THR A 425 -48.87 37.93 47.61
C THR A 425 -47.59 37.30 48.22
N SER A 426 -46.52 38.10 48.22
CA SER A 426 -45.54 38.38 49.30
C SER A 426 -44.85 37.30 50.18
N LYS A 427 -43.50 37.30 50.09
CA LYS A 427 -42.47 37.53 51.14
C LYS A 427 -42.44 36.69 52.45
N LYS A 428 -41.33 35.95 52.64
CA LYS A 428 -40.31 35.98 53.76
C LYS A 428 -39.77 34.56 54.02
N ALA A 429 -38.51 34.27 53.69
CA ALA A 429 -37.30 34.47 54.48
C ALA A 429 -37.06 33.41 55.57
N PHE A 430 -36.01 32.59 55.41
CA PHE A 430 -35.20 32.14 56.54
C PHE A 430 -33.71 32.20 56.20
N ASN A 431 -33.01 33.02 56.99
CA ASN A 431 -31.59 33.31 57.00
C ASN A 431 -30.85 32.36 57.95
N LYS A 432 -29.56 32.13 57.68
CA LYS A 432 -28.38 32.17 58.61
C LYS A 432 -27.43 31.00 58.34
N ARG A 433 -26.10 31.10 58.41
CA ARG A 433 -25.06 32.16 58.53
C ARG A 433 -23.76 31.34 58.44
N ARG A 434 -22.83 31.58 57.50
CA ARG A 434 -21.65 32.47 57.59
C ARG A 434 -20.86 32.44 58.92
N LYS A 435 -19.56 32.09 58.83
CA LYS A 435 -18.37 32.96 59.11
C LYS A 435 -17.08 32.16 58.75
N LYS A 436 -16.20 32.55 57.81
CA LYS A 436 -15.30 33.72 57.63
C LYS A 436 -14.12 33.82 58.63
N LYS A 437 -12.89 33.80 58.10
CA LYS A 437 -11.81 34.84 58.13
C LYS A 437 -10.51 34.19 57.57
N ARG A 438 -9.91 34.54 56.43
CA ARG A 438 -9.18 35.76 55.98
C ARG A 438 -8.00 36.19 56.86
N ALA A 439 -6.79 35.89 56.36
CA ALA A 439 -5.58 36.71 56.15
C ALA A 439 -5.18 37.78 57.19
N ALA A 440 -3.95 37.69 57.70
CA ALA A 440 -2.77 38.43 57.20
C ALA A 440 -1.65 38.40 58.26
N HIS A 441 -0.45 37.95 57.88
CA HIS A 441 0.84 38.57 58.20
C HIS A 441 1.87 38.11 57.18
#